data_AF-A0A2G9SAA8-F1
#
_entry.id   AF-A0A2G9SAA8-F1
#
_cell.length_a   1.000
_cell.length_b   1.000
_cell.length_c   1.000
_cell.angle_alpha   90.00
_cell.angle_beta   90.00
_cell.angle_gamma   90.00
#
_symmetry.space_group_name_H-M   'P 1'
#
loop_
_entity.id
_entity.type
_entity.pdbx_description
1 polymer ?
#
loop_
_entity_poly.entity_id
_entity_poly.type
_entity_poly.pdbx_seq_one_letter_code
_entity_poly.pdbx_strand_id
1 'polypeptide(L)'
;MDVSSETTAPKFPFPFPPYPIQEQFMSELYRVLEAGKVGIFESPTGTGKSLSLICGSLSWLRDFEEKKRQKELLALSVGDSEMDGTQGKDDSTSATASSAEPDWITQFLHKKEEMDMKNKIR
;
A
#
# COMPACT_ATOMS: atom_id res chain seq x y z
N MET A 1 -12.89 17.36 22.60
CA MET A 1 -12.84 18.03 21.28
C MET A 1 -12.96 16.94 20.25
N ASP A 2 -14.17 16.75 19.74
CA ASP A 2 -14.48 15.70 18.78
C ASP A 2 -13.80 16.01 17.43
N VAL A 3 -12.77 15.23 17.10
CA VAL A 3 -12.27 15.13 15.73
C VAL A 3 -13.35 14.38 14.94
N SER A 4 -14.30 15.15 14.40
CA SER A 4 -15.13 14.68 13.30
C SER A 4 -14.18 14.57 12.12
N SER A 5 -13.72 13.36 11.80
CA SER A 5 -13.00 13.08 10.57
C SER A 5 -13.92 13.43 9.42
N GLU A 6 -13.74 14.63 8.87
CA GLU A 6 -14.44 15.08 7.68
C GLU A 6 -13.89 14.22 6.53
N THR A 7 -14.58 13.10 6.26
CA THR A 7 -14.25 12.23 5.15
C THR A 7 -14.58 13.00 3.88
N THR A 8 -13.63 13.79 3.39
CA THR A 8 -13.73 14.50 2.12
C THR A 8 -14.18 13.50 1.07
N ALA A 9 -15.33 13.74 0.44
CA ALA A 9 -15.88 12.83 -0.55
C ALA A 9 -14.81 12.54 -1.64
N PRO A 10 -14.64 11.27 -2.05
CA PRO A 10 -13.62 10.91 -3.02
C PRO A 10 -13.84 11.67 -4.32
N LYS A 11 -12.80 12.38 -4.78
CA LYS A 11 -12.84 13.14 -6.02
C LYS A 11 -12.39 12.26 -7.17
N PHE A 12 -13.33 11.93 -8.06
CA PHE A 12 -13.05 11.10 -9.22
C PHE A 12 -12.54 11.95 -10.40
N PRO A 13 -11.34 11.67 -10.94
CA PRO A 13 -10.90 12.27 -12.18
C PRO A 13 -11.75 11.69 -13.31
N PHE A 14 -12.65 12.53 -13.83
CA PHE A 14 -13.57 12.18 -14.91
C PHE A 14 -13.32 13.14 -16.07
N PRO A 15 -13.36 12.67 -17.34
CA PRO A 15 -13.03 13.50 -18.50
C PRO A 15 -14.02 14.65 -18.76
N PHE A 16 -15.19 14.64 -18.13
CA PHE A 16 -16.24 15.66 -18.18
C PHE A 16 -16.98 15.67 -16.83
N PRO A 17 -17.90 16.62 -16.57
CA PRO A 17 -18.77 16.53 -15.41
C PRO A 17 -19.55 15.20 -15.43
N PRO A 18 -19.35 14.31 -14.45
CA PRO A 18 -20.04 13.02 -14.43
C PRO A 18 -21.54 13.20 -14.22
N TYR A 19 -22.34 12.30 -14.80
CA TYR A 19 -23.76 12.25 -14.49
C TYR A 19 -23.96 11.75 -13.05
N PRO A 20 -25.07 12.11 -12.37
CA PRO A 20 -25.32 11.67 -11.00
C PRO A 20 -25.26 10.15 -10.80
N ILE A 21 -25.69 9.36 -11.79
CA ILE A 21 -25.60 7.89 -11.72
C ILE A 21 -24.15 7.38 -11.74
N GLN A 22 -23.25 8.09 -12.44
CA GLN A 22 -21.82 7.75 -12.49
C GLN A 22 -21.14 8.11 -11.18
N GLU A 23 -21.47 9.26 -10.59
CA GLU A 23 -20.98 9.66 -9.26
C GLU A 23 -21.40 8.66 -8.18
N GLN A 24 -22.67 8.25 -8.18
CA GLN A 24 -23.18 7.24 -7.26
C GLN A 24 -22.47 5.90 -7.43
N PHE A 25 -22.31 5.45 -8.68
CA PHE A 25 -21.60 4.22 -9.00
C PHE A 25 -20.15 4.25 -8.48
N MET A 26 -19.41 5.33 -8.78
CA MET A 26 -18.02 5.48 -8.35
C MET A 26 -17.89 5.58 -6.83
N SER A 27 -18.81 6.28 -6.16
CA SER A 27 -18.81 6.45 -4.70
C SER A 27 -19.07 5.13 -3.98
N GLU A 28 -20.04 4.35 -4.45
CA GLU A 28 -20.35 3.05 -3.85
C GLU A 28 -19.24 2.03 -4.13
N LEU A 29 -18.67 2.04 -5.34
CA LEU A 29 -17.49 1.25 -5.69
C LEU A 29 -16.32 1.55 -4.75
N TYR A 30 -16.00 2.85 -4.57
CA TYR A 30 -14.93 3.28 -3.68
C TYR A 30 -15.16 2.75 -2.25
N ARG A 31 -16.39 2.88 -1.73
CA ARG A 31 -16.75 2.42 -0.38
C ARG A 31 -16.55 0.91 -0.21
N VAL A 32 -16.96 0.11 -1.19
CA VAL A 32 -16.81 -1.35 -1.18
C VAL A 32 -15.34 -1.75 -1.17
N LEU A 33 -14.51 -1.09 -1.99
CA LEU A 33 -13.07 -1.34 -2.06
C LEU A 33 -12.37 -0.95 -0.76
N GLU A 34 -12.70 0.22 -0.19
CA GLU A 34 -12.15 0.68 1.10
C GLU A 34 -12.52 -0.28 2.24
N ALA A 35 -13.70 -0.90 2.18
CA ALA A 35 -14.14 -1.91 3.14
C ALA A 35 -13.51 -3.31 2.91
N GLY A 36 -12.76 -3.52 1.82
CA GLY A 36 -12.19 -4.81 1.45
C GLY A 36 -13.26 -5.87 1.14
N LYS A 37 -14.41 -5.46 0.59
CA LYS A 37 -15.58 -6.33 0.33
C LYS A 37 -15.79 -6.57 -1.17
N VAL A 38 -16.69 -7.51 -1.47
CA VAL A 38 -17.21 -7.73 -2.83
C VAL A 38 -18.53 -6.97 -2.98
N GLY A 39 -18.68 -6.22 -4.08
CA GLY A 39 -19.89 -5.49 -4.43
C GLY A 39 -20.43 -5.93 -5.78
N ILE A 40 -21.76 -6.01 -5.90
CA ILE A 40 -22.47 -6.33 -7.13
C ILE A 40 -23.11 -5.04 -7.64
N PHE A 41 -22.72 -4.62 -8.85
CA PHE A 41 -23.11 -3.33 -9.42
C PHE A 41 -23.81 -3.51 -10.77
N GLU A 42 -25.09 -3.14 -10.79
CA GLU A 42 -25.91 -2.98 -11.97
C GLU A 42 -25.91 -1.52 -12.42
N SER A 43 -25.87 -1.29 -13.73
CA SER A 43 -26.00 0.05 -14.30
C SER A 43 -26.62 -0.05 -15.69
N PRO A 44 -27.59 0.82 -16.06
CA PRO A 44 -28.19 0.81 -17.38
C PRO A 44 -27.15 0.93 -18.50
N THR A 45 -27.41 0.27 -19.63
CA THR A 45 -26.53 0.34 -20.80
C THR A 45 -26.38 1.78 -21.30
N GLY A 46 -25.18 2.15 -21.75
CA GLY A 46 -24.91 3.49 -22.30
C GLY A 46 -24.57 4.57 -21.26
N THR A 47 -24.62 4.26 -19.97
CA THR A 47 -24.28 5.21 -18.88
C THR A 47 -22.78 5.27 -18.55
N GLY A 48 -21.93 4.63 -19.37
CA GLY A 48 -20.48 4.63 -19.15
C GLY A 48 -20.04 3.80 -17.93
N LYS A 49 -20.64 2.62 -17.71
CA LYS A 49 -20.24 1.68 -16.64
C LYS A 49 -18.73 1.41 -16.63
N SER A 50 -18.13 1.12 -17.80
CA SER A 50 -16.69 0.85 -17.90
C SER A 50 -15.85 2.06 -17.49
N LEU A 51 -16.22 3.27 -17.93
CA LEU A 51 -15.50 4.49 -17.58
C LEU A 51 -15.61 4.78 -16.07
N SER A 52 -16.83 4.68 -15.53
CA SER A 52 -17.09 4.87 -14.09
C SER A 52 -16.31 3.86 -13.24
N LEU A 53 -16.32 2.58 -13.64
CA LEU A 53 -15.56 1.52 -12.97
C LEU A 53 -14.06 1.82 -12.94
N ILE A 54 -13.48 2.22 -14.08
CA ILE A 54 -12.04 2.53 -14.19
C ILE A 54 -11.70 3.76 -13.33
N CYS A 55 -12.45 4.86 -13.49
CA CYS A 55 -12.20 6.10 -12.75
C CYS A 55 -12.33 5.89 -11.23
N GLY A 56 -13.37 5.18 -10.78
CA GLY A 56 -13.57 4.87 -9.37
C GLY A 56 -12.49 3.95 -8.79
N SER A 57 -12.12 2.88 -9.52
CA SER A 57 -11.10 1.93 -9.05
C SER A 57 -9.71 2.56 -8.96
N LEU A 58 -9.30 3.33 -9.97
CA LEU A 58 -7.98 3.98 -9.98
C LEU A 58 -7.88 5.09 -8.94
N SER A 59 -8.97 5.82 -8.69
CA SER A 59 -9.01 6.82 -7.61
C SER A 59 -8.78 6.16 -6.27
N TRP A 60 -9.51 5.07 -5.99
CA TRP A 60 -9.32 4.30 -4.76
C TRP A 60 -7.89 3.77 -4.63
N LEU A 61 -7.34 3.17 -5.69
CA LEU A 61 -5.99 2.61 -5.65
C LEU A 61 -4.94 3.66 -5.31
N ARG A 62 -4.98 4.82 -5.98
CA ARG A 62 -4.05 5.92 -5.70
C ARG A 62 -4.16 6.39 -4.26
N ASP A 63 -5.37 6.60 -3.77
CA ASP A 63 -5.61 7.09 -2.43
C ASP A 63 -5.20 6.04 -1.38
N PHE A 64 -5.39 4.75 -1.68
CA PHE A 64 -4.96 3.63 -0.84
C PHE A 64 -3.42 3.54 -0.74
N GLU A 65 -2.71 3.65 -1.85
CA GLU A 65 -1.24 3.66 -1.88
C GLU A 65 -0.67 4.85 -1.10
N GLU A 66 -1.25 6.04 -1.28
CA GLU A 66 -0.82 7.24 -0.57
C GLU A 66 -1.07 7.12 0.94
N LYS A 67 -2.25 6.65 1.36
CA LYS A 67 -2.55 6.37 2.78
C LYS A 67 -1.58 5.35 3.37
N LYS A 68 -1.22 4.31 2.60
CA LYS A 68 -0.25 3.29 3.04
C LYS A 68 1.14 3.91 3.26
N ARG A 69 1.63 4.68 2.28
CA ARG A 69 2.91 5.38 2.35
C ARG A 69 2.97 6.35 3.54
N GLN A 70 1.89 7.10 3.79
CA GLN A 70 1.80 8.01 4.93
C GLN A 70 1.85 7.27 6.26
N LYS A 71 1.16 6.13 6.40
CA LYS A 71 1.21 5.30 7.60
C LYS A 71 2.62 4.77 7.88
N GLU A 72 3.32 4.33 6.83
CA GLU A 72 4.71 3.86 6.95
C GLU A 72 5.64 4.98 7.42
N LEU A 73 5.53 6.19 6.86
CA LEU A 73 6.30 7.35 7.33
C LEU A 73 6.00 7.75 8.77
N LEU A 74 4.73 7.74 9.16
CA LEU A 74 4.32 8.04 10.53
C LEU A 74 4.89 7.00 11.51
N ALA A 75 4.84 5.71 11.16
CA ALA A 75 5.40 4.64 11.98
C ALA A 75 6.91 4.80 12.22
N LEU A 76 7.66 5.29 11.23
CA LEU A 76 9.09 5.61 11.39
C LEU A 76 9.32 6.83 12.28
N SER A 77 8.48 7.87 12.18
CA SER A 77 8.62 9.11 12.96
C SER A 77 8.31 8.97 14.46
N VAL A 78 7.55 7.95 14.86
CA VAL A 78 7.18 7.69 16.26
C VAL A 78 8.27 6.94 17.04
N GLY A 79 9.29 6.40 16.34
CA GLY A 79 10.38 5.63 16.95
C GLY A 79 11.48 6.43 17.66
N ASP A 80 11.42 7.76 17.68
CA ASP A 80 12.52 8.64 18.16
C ASP A 80 12.22 9.38 19.47
N SER A 81 11.30 8.84 20.29
CA SER A 81 10.96 9.41 21.60
C SER A 81 11.10 8.41 22.74
N GLU A 82 12.19 7.64 22.76
CA GLU A 82 12.73 7.07 24.01
C GLU A 82 14.26 7.15 24.02
N MET A 83 14.78 8.22 24.61
CA MET A 83 16.17 8.30 25.08
C MET A 83 16.17 8.89 26.50
N ASP A 84 16.33 8.04 27.52
CA ASP A 84 17.00 8.40 28.76
C ASP A 84 17.78 7.20 29.34
N GLY A 85 19.11 7.37 29.44
CA GLY A 85 20.11 6.53 30.13
C GLY A 85 20.42 5.15 29.51
N THR A 86 21.66 4.71 29.24
CA THR A 86 23.01 5.09 29.71
C THR A 86 24.07 4.48 28.77
N GLN A 87 25.27 5.08 28.75
CA GLN A 87 26.44 4.83 27.88
C GLN A 87 26.98 3.38 27.81
N GLY A 88 27.52 3.00 26.65
CA GLY A 88 28.27 1.75 26.45
C GLY A 88 28.89 1.59 25.04
N LYS A 89 29.94 2.36 24.80
CA LYS A 89 31.03 2.31 23.79
C LYS A 89 31.39 0.96 23.08
N ASP A 90 31.94 1.12 21.85
CA ASP A 90 32.64 0.17 20.92
C ASP A 90 31.74 -0.60 19.93
N ASP A 91 32.01 -0.80 18.63
CA ASP A 91 33.08 -0.47 17.69
C ASP A 91 32.51 -0.58 16.24
N SER A 92 33.09 0.20 15.34
CA SER A 92 33.03 0.26 13.87
C SER A 92 32.43 -0.93 13.09
N THR A 93 31.43 -0.68 12.23
CA THR A 93 31.58 -0.74 10.74
C THR A 93 30.28 -0.42 10.00
N SER A 94 30.44 0.30 8.88
CA SER A 94 29.41 0.82 8.00
C SER A 94 28.84 -0.27 7.07
N ALA A 95 27.51 -0.41 7.00
CA ALA A 95 26.77 -0.57 5.74
C ALA A 95 25.25 -0.47 5.97
N THR A 96 24.69 0.60 5.41
CA THR A 96 23.33 0.72 4.84
C THR A 96 22.69 -0.59 4.37
N ALA A 97 21.49 -0.91 4.89
CA ALA A 97 20.29 -1.35 4.15
C ALA A 97 19.24 -1.93 5.13
N SER A 98 18.34 -1.09 5.66
CA SER A 98 17.15 -1.57 6.39
C SER A 98 16.06 -2.04 5.41
N SER A 99 16.37 -3.09 4.65
CA SER A 99 15.37 -3.93 4.01
C SER A 99 15.88 -5.33 4.20
N ALA A 100 15.47 -5.97 5.30
CA ALA A 100 15.78 -7.36 5.58
C ALA A 100 15.55 -8.16 4.29
N GLU A 101 16.64 -8.67 3.70
CA GLU A 101 16.52 -9.61 2.61
C GLU A 101 15.67 -10.77 3.13
N PRO A 102 14.52 -11.07 2.52
CA PRO A 102 13.62 -12.08 3.06
C PRO A 102 14.34 -13.43 3.14
N ASP A 103 14.15 -14.16 4.25
CA ASP A 103 14.87 -15.38 4.64
C ASP A 103 15.11 -16.41 3.52
N TRP A 104 14.25 -16.44 2.50
CA TRP A 104 14.41 -17.32 1.34
C TRP A 104 15.65 -17.00 0.48
N ILE A 105 16.11 -15.75 0.45
CA ILE A 105 17.29 -15.34 -0.31
C ILE A 105 18.56 -15.93 0.33
N THR A 106 18.68 -15.84 1.66
CA THR A 106 19.79 -16.42 2.42
C THR A 106 19.79 -17.95 2.33
N GLN A 107 18.61 -18.58 2.43
CA GLN A 107 18.46 -20.02 2.28
C GLN A 107 18.85 -20.51 0.87
N PHE A 108 18.52 -19.75 -0.16
CA PHE A 108 18.89 -20.10 -1.54
C PHE A 108 20.40 -20.03 -1.76
N LEU A 109 21.08 -19.00 -1.24
CA LEU A 109 22.53 -18.87 -1.36
C LEU A 109 23.27 -20.02 -0.67
N HIS A 110 22.87 -20.38 0.55
CA HIS A 110 23.44 -21.52 1.28
C HIS A 110 23.19 -22.84 0.53
N LYS A 111 21.99 -23.02 -0.03
CA LYS A 111 21.65 -24.18 -0.87
C LYS A 111 22.45 -24.21 -2.17
N LYS A 112 22.77 -23.06 -2.77
CA LYS A 112 23.59 -22.96 -3.98
C LYS A 112 25.04 -23.36 -3.69
N GLU A 113 25.61 -22.90 -2.58
CA GLU A 113 26.96 -23.29 -2.16
C GLU A 113 27.08 -24.78 -1.89
N GLU A 114 26.08 -25.39 -1.22
CA GLU A 114 26.06 -26.84 -1.03
C GLU A 114 25.98 -27.61 -2.35
N MET A 115 25.19 -27.12 -3.31
CA MET A 115 25.04 -27.75 -4.63
C MET A 115 26.32 -27.62 -5.46
N ASP A 116 26.99 -26.46 -5.42
CA ASP A 116 28.28 -26.25 -6.09
C ASP A 116 29.38 -27.12 -5.45
N MET A 117 29.35 -27.33 -4.12
CA MET A 117 30.26 -28.24 -3.42
C MET A 117 30.03 -29.69 -3.85
N LYS A 118 28.77 -30.12 -3.91
CA LYS A 118 28.38 -31.49 -4.31
C LYS A 118 28.69 -31.77 -5.79
N ASN A 119 28.57 -30.77 -6.67
CA ASN A 119 28.91 -30.91 -8.09
C ASN A 119 30.41 -30.90 -8.39
N LYS A 120 31.26 -30.38 -7.48
CA LYS A 120 32.71 -30.33 -7.68
C LYS A 120 33.44 -31.61 -7.21
N ILE A 121 32.71 -32.54 -6.60
CA ILE A 121 33.21 -33.82 -6.08
C ILE A 121 32.80 -35.00 -6.99
N ARG A 122 32.19 -34.73 -8.15
CA ARG A 122 31.87 -35.72 -9.18
C ARG A 122 32.72 -35.49 -10.44
#